data_AF-A0A2N1MK79-F1
#
_entry.id   AF-A0A2N1MK79-F1
#
_cell.length_a   1.000
_cell.length_b   1.000
_cell.length_c   1.000
_cell.angle_alpha   90.00
_cell.angle_beta   90.00
_cell.angle_gamma   90.00
#
_symmetry.space_group_name_H-M   'P 1'
#
loop_
_entity.id
_entity.type
_entity.pdbx_description
1 polymer ?
#
loop_
_entity_poly.entity_id
_entity_poly.type
_entity_poly.pdbx_seq_one_letter_code
_entity_poly.pdbx_strand_id
1 'polypeptide(L)'
;MTDNLISNLSQPGNAGNAGGNNMNAGGNNMNDVGNNAGNDKGKKPINDNQAGNDMNKDDINEMFSSTETIFPEASNKDIEKYEQQLSKVDDLDPVLIIIANQNWINQNTYANYQTVMNAFATNSLNNRRRDEGSRAIFHFPNATELYTVRRNIRGLYPNAFFNPDVQPQLEPIGTAWILHNVAMRRSDFALDDLFFVLQP
;
A
#
# COMPACT_ATOMS: atom_id res chain seq x y z
N MET A 1 -8.34 -15.30 33.66
CA MET A 1 -9.44 -14.79 32.84
C MET A 1 -9.03 -13.43 32.32
N THR A 2 -8.55 -13.37 31.09
CA THR A 2 -8.55 -12.17 30.25
C THR A 2 -8.45 -12.68 28.83
N ASP A 3 -9.61 -12.76 28.20
CA ASP A 3 -9.81 -13.24 26.84
C ASP A 3 -9.14 -12.32 25.82
N ASN A 4 -8.63 -12.97 24.78
CA ASN A 4 -8.12 -12.41 23.53
C ASN A 4 -9.12 -11.42 22.91
N LEU A 5 -8.69 -10.17 22.69
CA LEU A 5 -9.41 -9.17 21.90
C LEU A 5 -8.70 -8.81 20.58
N ILE A 6 -7.87 -9.72 20.04
CA ILE A 6 -7.24 -9.57 18.71
C ILE A 6 -8.12 -10.18 17.61
N SER A 7 -9.41 -9.86 17.62
CA SER A 7 -10.29 -10.24 16.52
C SER A 7 -11.36 -9.17 16.35
N ASN A 8 -11.01 -8.01 15.79
CA ASN A 8 -11.97 -7.08 15.16
C ASN A 8 -11.32 -5.89 14.41
N LEU A 9 -10.38 -6.17 13.51
CA LEU A 9 -10.10 -5.27 12.38
C LEU A 9 -10.70 -5.81 11.06
N SER A 10 -11.74 -6.66 11.16
CA SER A 10 -12.57 -7.01 10.00
C SER A 10 -13.50 -5.84 9.66
N GLN A 11 -13.40 -5.38 8.42
CA GLN A 11 -14.23 -4.32 7.84
C GLN A 11 -15.73 -4.69 7.85
N PRO A 12 -16.65 -3.73 8.07
CA PRO A 12 -18.04 -3.92 7.70
C PRO A 12 -18.17 -3.93 6.16
N GLY A 13 -18.77 -5.02 5.65
CA GLY A 13 -18.92 -5.30 4.23
C GLY A 13 -19.72 -4.24 3.48
N ASN A 14 -19.23 -3.88 2.29
CA ASN A 14 -20.02 -3.15 1.32
C ASN A 14 -20.89 -4.16 0.58
N ALA A 15 -22.21 -4.09 0.78
CA ALA A 15 -23.19 -4.93 0.09
C ALA A 15 -23.13 -4.64 -1.42
N GLY A 16 -22.53 -5.57 -2.17
CA GLY A 16 -22.59 -5.59 -3.62
C GLY A 16 -24.01 -5.86 -4.09
N ASN A 17 -24.56 -4.92 -4.84
CA ASN A 17 -25.78 -5.06 -5.62
C ASN A 17 -25.55 -6.10 -6.74
N ALA A 18 -26.26 -7.23 -6.69
CA ALA A 18 -26.30 -8.21 -7.78
C ALA A 18 -27.75 -8.70 -7.98
N GLY A 19 -28.26 -8.51 -9.19
CA GLY A 19 -29.54 -9.04 -9.65
C GLY A 19 -30.00 -8.28 -10.91
N GLY A 20 -30.07 -8.86 -12.10
CA GLY A 20 -29.91 -10.26 -12.44
C GLY A 20 -29.73 -10.50 -13.95
N ASN A 21 -29.42 -11.75 -14.25
CA ASN A 21 -29.29 -12.34 -15.58
C ASN A 21 -30.66 -12.49 -16.24
N ASN A 22 -30.74 -12.37 -17.57
CA ASN A 22 -31.46 -13.38 -18.35
C ASN A 22 -30.93 -13.53 -19.78
N MET A 23 -31.02 -14.77 -20.24
CA MET A 23 -30.42 -15.42 -21.39
C MET A 23 -31.12 -15.07 -22.73
N ASN A 24 -30.45 -15.27 -23.87
CA ASN A 24 -30.63 -16.47 -24.72
C ASN A 24 -30.29 -16.25 -26.23
N ALA A 25 -29.70 -17.31 -26.79
CA ALA A 25 -29.80 -17.86 -28.15
C ALA A 25 -29.22 -17.14 -29.37
N GLY A 26 -28.33 -17.88 -30.06
CA GLY A 26 -28.60 -18.24 -31.46
C GLY A 26 -27.38 -18.26 -32.38
N GLY A 27 -27.07 -19.45 -32.92
CA GLY A 27 -26.46 -19.58 -34.24
C GLY A 27 -25.18 -20.41 -34.34
N ASN A 28 -25.33 -21.73 -34.45
CA ASN A 28 -24.33 -22.60 -35.07
C ASN A 28 -24.32 -22.35 -36.58
N ASN A 29 -23.15 -22.36 -37.26
CA ASN A 29 -22.97 -23.25 -38.42
C ASN A 29 -21.51 -23.50 -38.80
N MET A 30 -21.29 -24.73 -39.23
CA MET A 30 -20.04 -25.38 -39.63
C MET A 30 -19.47 -24.89 -40.96
N ASN A 31 -18.18 -25.20 -41.16
CA ASN A 31 -17.54 -25.80 -42.36
C ASN A 31 -16.07 -25.35 -42.41
N ASP A 32 -15.06 -26.10 -42.86
CA ASP A 32 -14.87 -27.50 -43.21
C ASP A 32 -13.35 -27.62 -43.56
N VAL A 33 -12.78 -28.81 -43.33
CA VAL A 33 -11.62 -29.47 -44.02
C VAL A 33 -10.33 -28.69 -44.39
N GLY A 34 -9.16 -29.27 -44.07
CA GLY A 34 -7.95 -29.07 -44.90
C GLY A 34 -6.55 -29.39 -44.34
N ASN A 35 -6.23 -30.66 -44.15
CA ASN A 35 -4.95 -31.40 -44.39
C ASN A 35 -3.52 -30.78 -44.27
N ASN A 36 -2.66 -31.63 -43.68
CA ASN A 36 -1.25 -31.98 -44.01
C ASN A 36 -0.03 -31.16 -43.51
N ALA A 37 0.69 -31.79 -42.57
CA ALA A 37 2.11 -32.14 -42.55
C ALA A 37 3.18 -31.22 -43.18
N GLY A 38 4.17 -30.83 -42.36
CA GLY A 38 5.48 -30.34 -42.84
C GLY A 38 6.40 -29.85 -41.70
N ASN A 39 7.45 -30.62 -41.41
CA ASN A 39 8.60 -30.21 -40.61
C ASN A 39 9.28 -28.98 -41.22
N ASP A 40 9.74 -28.00 -40.43
CA ASP A 40 11.15 -27.57 -40.49
C ASP A 40 11.58 -26.69 -39.31
N LYS A 41 12.84 -26.87 -38.93
CA LYS A 41 13.57 -26.13 -37.91
C LYS A 41 13.92 -24.73 -38.44
N GLY A 42 13.37 -23.69 -37.83
CA GLY A 42 13.76 -22.31 -38.11
C GLY A 42 13.79 -21.50 -36.83
N LYS A 43 14.99 -21.15 -36.36
CA LYS A 43 15.24 -20.26 -35.22
C LYS A 43 14.34 -19.02 -35.30
N LYS A 44 13.50 -18.81 -34.29
CA LYS A 44 12.87 -17.51 -34.05
C LYS A 44 13.99 -16.53 -33.67
N PRO A 45 14.12 -15.35 -34.29
CA PRO A 45 15.05 -14.34 -33.81
C PRO A 45 14.61 -13.94 -32.40
N ILE A 46 15.54 -14.04 -31.46
CA ILE A 46 15.39 -13.49 -30.12
C ILE A 46 15.35 -11.98 -30.31
N ASN A 47 14.18 -11.39 -30.06
CA ASN A 47 14.02 -9.94 -30.01
C ASN A 47 14.32 -9.54 -28.57
N ASP A 48 15.61 -9.31 -28.26
CA ASP A 48 16.13 -8.87 -26.96
C ASP A 48 15.77 -7.41 -26.67
N ASN A 49 14.50 -7.03 -26.82
CA ASN A 49 14.01 -5.70 -26.45
C ASN A 49 12.69 -5.84 -25.72
N GLN A 50 12.75 -6.45 -24.55
CA GLN A 50 11.76 -6.24 -23.51
C GLN A 50 12.52 -5.95 -22.22
N ALA A 51 13.02 -4.72 -22.11
CA ALA A 51 13.28 -4.11 -20.81
C ALA A 51 11.92 -3.83 -20.16
N GLY A 52 11.26 -4.90 -19.72
CA GLY A 52 10.24 -4.82 -18.70
C GLY A 52 10.97 -4.97 -17.38
N ASN A 53 10.86 -3.97 -16.50
CA ASN A 53 11.30 -4.05 -15.12
C ASN A 53 10.38 -5.00 -14.35
N ASP A 54 10.38 -6.28 -14.73
CA ASP A 54 9.69 -7.31 -13.99
C ASP A 54 10.54 -7.58 -12.74
N MET A 55 10.07 -7.10 -11.59
CA MET A 55 10.61 -7.46 -10.27
C MET A 55 10.99 -8.95 -10.22
N ASN A 56 12.22 -9.27 -9.85
CA ASN A 56 12.63 -10.67 -9.70
C ASN A 56 11.95 -11.27 -8.45
N LYS A 57 11.68 -12.57 -8.48
CA LYS A 57 11.08 -13.33 -7.36
C LYS A 57 11.84 -13.17 -6.04
N ASP A 58 13.15 -12.96 -6.10
CA ASP A 58 13.98 -12.77 -4.91
C ASP A 58 13.67 -11.43 -4.23
N ASP A 59 13.48 -10.36 -5.00
CA ASP A 59 13.11 -9.02 -4.50
C ASP A 59 11.70 -9.06 -3.90
N ILE A 60 10.78 -9.81 -4.53
CA ILE A 60 9.42 -10.03 -4.03
C ILE A 60 9.43 -10.78 -2.68
N ASN A 61 10.24 -11.83 -2.53
CA ASN A 61 10.36 -12.58 -1.28
C ASN A 61 10.97 -11.75 -0.14
N GLU A 62 11.90 -10.85 -0.47
CA GLU A 62 12.52 -9.95 0.48
C GLU A 62 11.54 -8.84 0.94
N MET A 63 10.69 -8.35 0.03
CA MET A 63 9.58 -7.45 0.32
C MET A 63 8.56 -8.08 1.29
N PHE A 64 8.21 -9.36 1.09
CA PHE A 64 7.31 -10.11 1.99
C PHE A 64 7.88 -10.19 3.41
N SER A 65 9.15 -10.59 3.53
CA SER A 65 9.85 -10.66 4.83
C SER A 65 9.92 -9.32 5.56
N SER A 66 10.02 -8.22 4.80
CA SER A 66 10.06 -6.86 5.34
C SER A 66 8.69 -6.41 5.83
N THR A 67 7.62 -6.75 5.11
CA THR A 67 6.24 -6.38 5.49
C THR A 67 5.82 -7.01 6.80
N GLU A 68 6.12 -8.30 7.01
CA GLU A 68 5.87 -8.99 8.29
C GLU A 68 6.71 -8.39 9.44
N THR A 69 7.93 -7.92 9.14
CA THR A 69 8.78 -7.25 10.13
C THR A 69 8.21 -5.90 10.56
N ILE A 70 7.67 -5.13 9.60
CA ILE A 70 7.11 -3.80 9.85
C ILE A 70 5.73 -3.89 10.52
N PHE A 71 4.93 -4.90 10.18
CA PHE A 71 3.58 -5.12 10.72
C PHE A 71 3.45 -6.46 11.44
N PRO A 72 4.13 -6.67 12.59
CA PRO A 72 4.16 -7.95 13.28
C PRO A 72 2.78 -8.39 13.82
N GLU A 73 1.85 -7.46 13.97
CA GLU A 73 0.49 -7.70 14.49
C GLU A 73 -0.59 -7.73 13.39
N ALA A 74 -0.24 -7.53 12.12
CA ALA A 74 -1.21 -7.56 11.03
C ALA A 74 -1.66 -8.99 10.72
N SER A 75 -2.91 -9.12 10.26
CA SER A 75 -3.41 -10.42 9.80
C SER A 75 -2.76 -10.81 8.46
N ASN A 76 -2.65 -12.10 8.16
CA ASN A 76 -2.11 -12.56 6.86
C ASN A 76 -2.86 -11.93 5.67
N LYS A 77 -4.16 -11.68 5.82
CA LYS A 77 -4.97 -11.01 4.79
C LYS A 77 -4.58 -9.54 4.59
N ASP A 78 -4.26 -8.84 5.67
CA ASP A 78 -3.77 -7.46 5.60
C ASP A 78 -2.36 -7.41 5.03
N ILE A 79 -1.49 -8.36 5.42
CA ILE A 79 -0.16 -8.55 4.84
C ILE A 79 -0.26 -8.79 3.33
N GLU A 80 -1.05 -9.76 2.86
CA GLU A 80 -1.27 -10.01 1.42
C GLU A 80 -1.75 -8.75 0.69
N LYS A 81 -2.63 -7.97 1.30
CA LYS A 81 -3.10 -6.70 0.74
C LYS A 81 -1.96 -5.67 0.65
N TYR A 82 -1.17 -5.53 1.69
CA TYR A 82 -0.04 -4.61 1.74
C TYR A 82 1.02 -4.95 0.70
N GLU A 83 1.32 -6.24 0.55
CA GLU A 83 2.27 -6.71 -0.44
C GLU A 83 1.77 -6.49 -1.87
N GLN A 84 0.48 -6.71 -2.11
CA GLN A 84 -0.16 -6.37 -3.39
C GLN A 84 -0.07 -4.88 -3.69
N GLN A 85 -0.19 -4.00 -2.68
CA GLN A 85 -0.02 -2.56 -2.87
C GLN A 85 1.43 -2.24 -3.25
N LEU A 86 2.40 -2.77 -2.48
CA LEU A 86 3.82 -2.54 -2.72
C LEU A 86 4.29 -3.07 -4.08
N SER A 87 3.72 -4.16 -4.58
CA SER A 87 4.05 -4.72 -5.91
C SER A 87 3.70 -3.82 -7.10
N LYS A 88 2.96 -2.74 -6.88
CA LYS A 88 2.54 -1.77 -7.92
C LYS A 88 3.38 -0.49 -7.92
N VAL A 89 4.36 -0.38 -7.03
CA VAL A 89 5.20 0.80 -6.87
C VAL A 89 6.21 0.85 -8.02
N ASP A 90 6.30 1.98 -8.72
CA ASP A 90 7.35 2.20 -9.70
C ASP A 90 8.72 2.31 -9.00
N ASP A 91 9.79 1.86 -9.65
CA ASP A 91 11.13 1.66 -9.06
C ASP A 91 11.78 2.90 -8.41
N LEU A 92 11.20 4.10 -8.58
CA LEU A 92 11.71 5.37 -8.07
C LEU A 92 10.72 6.12 -7.17
N ASP A 93 9.53 5.58 -6.98
CA ASP A 93 8.46 6.23 -6.23
C ASP A 93 8.59 5.90 -4.74
N PRO A 94 8.72 6.90 -3.84
CA PRO A 94 8.80 6.63 -2.42
C PRO A 94 7.47 6.14 -1.86
N VAL A 95 7.56 5.20 -0.93
CA VAL A 95 6.42 4.69 -0.18
C VAL A 95 6.59 5.05 1.28
N LEU A 96 5.57 5.69 1.84
CA LEU A 96 5.45 5.91 3.28
C LEU A 96 4.59 4.78 3.86
N ILE A 97 5.13 4.13 4.89
CA ILE A 97 4.43 3.13 5.67
C ILE A 97 4.28 3.67 7.09
N ILE A 98 3.05 3.70 7.59
CA ILE A 98 2.73 4.19 8.93
C ILE A 98 2.24 3.00 9.78
N ILE A 99 2.96 2.74 10.86
CA ILE A 99 2.50 1.85 11.93
C ILE A 99 1.74 2.71 12.94
N ALA A 100 0.49 2.35 13.22
CA ALA A 100 -0.35 3.10 14.14
C ALA A 100 0.18 3.06 15.58
N ASN A 101 0.17 4.21 16.28
CA ASN A 101 0.45 4.26 17.71
C ASN A 101 -0.86 4.12 18.50
N GLN A 102 -1.04 2.98 19.17
CA GLN A 102 -2.25 2.71 19.95
C GLN A 102 -2.44 3.70 21.11
N ASN A 103 -1.36 4.22 21.70
CA ASN A 103 -1.46 5.21 22.77
C ASN A 103 -2.05 6.53 22.25
N TRP A 104 -1.66 6.96 21.05
CA TRP A 104 -2.26 8.12 20.40
C TRP A 104 -3.75 7.93 20.11
N ILE A 105 -4.12 6.73 19.61
CA ILE A 105 -5.52 6.37 19.38
C ILE A 105 -6.31 6.40 20.68
N ASN A 106 -5.73 5.92 21.78
CA ASN A 106 -6.37 5.97 23.11
C ASN A 106 -6.52 7.42 23.61
N GLN A 107 -5.59 8.32 23.26
CA GLN A 107 -5.64 9.75 23.61
C GLN A 107 -6.64 10.55 22.74
N ASN A 108 -6.87 10.16 21.48
CA ASN A 108 -7.59 10.99 20.50
C ASN A 108 -8.84 10.34 19.87
N THR A 109 -9.02 9.02 19.95
CA THR A 109 -9.98 8.16 19.23
C THR A 109 -9.53 7.62 17.86
N TYR A 110 -10.06 6.45 17.52
CA TYR A 110 -9.85 5.80 16.22
C TYR A 110 -10.48 6.58 15.04
N ALA A 111 -11.60 7.28 15.27
CA ALA A 111 -12.20 8.12 14.23
C ALA A 111 -11.29 9.30 13.84
N ASN A 112 -10.61 9.89 14.83
CA ASN A 112 -9.60 10.93 14.58
C ASN A 112 -8.38 10.35 13.86
N TYR A 113 -7.93 9.15 14.22
CA TYR A 113 -6.86 8.45 13.49
C TYR A 113 -7.22 8.28 12.01
N GLN A 114 -8.42 7.76 11.72
CA GLN A 114 -8.90 7.58 10.35
C GLN A 114 -8.97 8.91 9.60
N THR A 115 -9.34 10.00 10.26
CA THR A 115 -9.40 11.33 9.66
C THR A 115 -8.01 11.79 9.21
N VAL A 116 -6.98 11.64 10.05
CA VAL A 116 -5.60 12.01 9.70
C VAL A 116 -5.04 11.10 8.60
N MET A 117 -5.27 9.78 8.67
CA MET A 117 -4.84 8.85 7.62
C MET A 117 -5.55 9.10 6.28
N ASN A 118 -6.84 9.43 6.31
CA ASN A 118 -7.56 9.85 5.11
C ASN A 118 -6.99 11.14 4.54
N ALA A 119 -6.58 12.09 5.39
CA ALA A 119 -5.94 13.31 4.93
C ALA A 119 -4.59 13.02 4.26
N PHE A 120 -3.74 12.15 4.81
CA PHE A 120 -2.55 11.66 4.10
C PHE A 120 -2.93 11.05 2.75
N ALA A 121 -3.99 10.23 2.72
CA ALA A 121 -4.41 9.53 1.51
C ALA A 121 -4.89 10.48 0.39
N THR A 122 -5.47 11.64 0.72
CA THR A 122 -6.17 12.51 -0.24
C THR A 122 -5.63 13.93 -0.35
N ASN A 123 -4.64 14.33 0.47
CA ASN A 123 -4.10 15.70 0.43
C ASN A 123 -3.68 16.08 -0.99
N SER A 124 -4.18 17.22 -1.49
CA SER A 124 -3.89 17.76 -2.82
C SER A 124 -4.27 16.84 -4.00
N LEU A 125 -5.13 15.83 -3.79
CA LEU A 125 -5.60 14.92 -4.85
C LEU A 125 -7.08 15.18 -5.18
N ASN A 126 -7.41 15.13 -6.48
CA ASN A 126 -8.77 15.25 -6.97
C ASN A 126 -9.42 13.87 -7.11
N ASN A 127 -10.30 13.49 -6.16
CA ASN A 127 -11.04 12.22 -6.15
C ASN A 127 -10.16 10.96 -6.31
N ARG A 128 -8.90 11.05 -5.89
CA ARG A 128 -7.94 9.94 -5.89
C ARG A 128 -7.40 9.72 -4.47
N ARG A 129 -6.93 8.50 -4.24
CA ARG A 129 -6.27 8.10 -3.01
C ARG A 129 -4.92 7.47 -3.33
N ARG A 130 -3.93 7.76 -2.50
CA ARG A 130 -2.59 7.19 -2.62
C ARG A 130 -2.36 5.93 -1.76
N ASP A 131 -3.39 5.43 -1.07
CA ASP A 131 -3.28 4.32 -0.11
C ASP A 131 -4.09 3.08 -0.47
N GLU A 132 -4.83 3.11 -1.59
CA GLU A 132 -5.83 2.11 -1.96
C GLU A 132 -6.76 1.71 -0.78
N GLY A 133 -7.05 2.67 0.11
CA GLY A 133 -7.87 2.47 1.31
C GLY A 133 -7.22 1.62 2.41
N SER A 134 -5.90 1.41 2.41
CA SER A 134 -5.19 0.71 3.50
C SER A 134 -5.10 1.55 4.77
N ARG A 135 -4.99 2.88 4.65
CA ARG A 135 -4.65 3.79 5.77
C ARG A 135 -3.34 3.42 6.50
N ALA A 136 -2.43 2.75 5.79
CA ALA A 136 -1.16 2.28 6.34
C ALA A 136 -0.01 2.50 5.34
N ILE A 137 -0.23 2.24 4.06
CA ILE A 137 0.77 2.35 2.99
C ILE A 137 0.34 3.47 2.05
N PHE A 138 1.24 4.41 1.76
CA PHE A 138 0.95 5.61 0.98
C PHE A 138 2.02 5.79 -0.10
N HIS A 139 1.57 5.87 -1.34
CA HIS A 139 2.42 6.01 -2.52
C HIS A 139 2.62 7.48 -2.88
N PHE A 140 3.83 7.84 -3.29
CA PHE A 140 4.14 9.20 -3.73
C PHE A 140 4.97 9.15 -5.01
N PRO A 141 4.72 10.04 -5.99
CA PRO A 141 5.47 10.07 -7.24
C PRO A 141 6.89 10.64 -7.08
N ASN A 142 7.25 11.14 -5.90
CA ASN A 142 8.59 11.59 -5.51
C ASN A 142 8.61 12.04 -4.05
N ALA A 143 9.82 12.19 -3.51
CA ALA A 143 10.04 12.64 -2.14
C ALA A 143 9.52 14.07 -1.88
N THR A 144 9.55 14.94 -2.89
CA THR A 144 9.04 16.31 -2.75
C THR A 144 7.55 16.31 -2.42
N GLU A 145 6.75 15.47 -3.08
CA GLU A 145 5.33 15.34 -2.75
C GLU A 145 5.12 14.72 -1.37
N LEU A 146 5.85 13.66 -1.02
CA LEU A 146 5.80 13.03 0.30
C LEU A 146 5.99 14.04 1.43
N TYR A 147 7.07 14.83 1.37
CA TYR A 147 7.37 15.82 2.40
C TYR A 147 6.47 17.07 2.32
N THR A 148 5.91 17.38 1.14
CA THR A 148 4.87 18.41 1.02
C THR A 148 3.59 17.99 1.74
N VAL A 149 3.14 16.76 1.53
CA VAL A 149 1.98 16.21 2.25
C VAL A 149 2.26 16.17 3.75
N ARG A 150 3.43 15.68 4.18
CA ARG A 150 3.84 15.73 5.60
C ARG A 150 3.68 17.13 6.19
N ARG A 151 4.19 18.16 5.51
CA ARG A 151 4.08 19.56 5.95
C ARG A 151 2.63 20.03 6.05
N ASN A 152 1.81 19.70 5.06
CA ASN A 152 0.40 20.09 5.04
C ASN A 152 -0.39 19.42 6.16
N ILE A 153 -0.19 18.11 6.35
CA ILE A 153 -0.85 17.35 7.43
C ILE A 153 -0.42 17.86 8.80
N ARG A 154 0.86 18.20 8.98
CA ARG A 154 1.36 18.87 10.19
C ARG A 154 0.61 20.17 10.50
N GLY A 155 0.34 20.99 9.48
CA GLY A 155 -0.42 22.24 9.64
C GLY A 155 -1.89 22.03 9.99
N LEU A 156 -2.50 20.96 9.47
CA LEU A 156 -3.93 20.65 9.69
C LEU A 156 -4.19 19.88 10.98
N TYR A 157 -3.27 18.99 11.37
CA TYR A 157 -3.40 18.07 12.50
C TYR A 157 -2.13 18.10 13.36
N PRO A 158 -1.82 19.23 14.01
CA PRO A 158 -0.59 19.36 14.81
C PRO A 158 -0.53 18.35 15.96
N ASN A 159 -1.67 17.91 16.50
CA ASN A 159 -1.76 16.88 17.54
C ASN A 159 -1.40 15.47 17.06
N ALA A 160 -1.27 15.23 15.75
CA ALA A 160 -0.78 13.97 15.20
C ALA A 160 0.77 13.86 15.26
N PHE A 161 1.45 14.95 15.59
CA PHE A 161 2.90 15.04 15.66
C PHE A 161 3.35 15.23 17.11
N PHE A 162 4.44 14.59 17.47
CA PHE A 162 5.11 14.77 18.74
C PHE A 162 5.63 16.20 18.87
N ASN A 163 5.24 16.87 19.95
CA ASN A 163 5.72 18.19 20.32
C ASN A 163 6.46 18.12 21.67
N PRO A 164 7.79 18.29 21.71
CA PRO A 164 8.54 18.23 22.97
C PRO A 164 8.19 19.36 23.96
N ASP A 165 7.61 20.46 23.49
CA ASP A 165 7.39 21.66 24.29
C ASP A 165 6.01 21.68 24.98
N VAL A 166 5.13 20.70 24.72
CA VAL A 166 3.77 20.66 25.26
C VAL A 166 3.68 19.65 26.41
N GLN A 167 2.99 20.05 27.49
CA GLN A 167 2.67 19.18 28.63
C GLN A 167 1.15 19.15 28.88
N PRO A 168 0.55 17.96 29.15
CA PRO A 168 1.19 16.65 29.16
C PRO A 168 1.69 16.22 27.77
N GLN A 169 2.72 15.38 27.75
CA GLN A 169 3.32 14.89 26.51
C GLN A 169 2.28 14.10 25.70
N LEU A 170 2.04 14.54 24.46
CA LEU A 170 1.23 13.80 23.50
C LEU A 170 2.13 12.85 22.71
N GLU A 171 1.62 11.64 22.50
CA GLU A 171 2.25 10.65 21.64
C GLU A 171 2.17 11.11 20.17
N PRO A 172 3.08 10.69 19.27
CA PRO A 172 2.87 10.84 17.84
C PRO A 172 1.82 9.82 17.34
N ILE A 173 1.17 10.12 16.21
CA ILE A 173 0.13 9.26 15.63
C ILE A 173 0.60 7.86 15.25
N GLY A 174 1.90 7.71 15.01
CA GLY A 174 2.49 6.46 14.55
C GLY A 174 4.00 6.57 14.36
N THR A 175 4.55 5.48 13.83
CA THR A 175 5.95 5.37 13.39
C THR A 175 5.97 5.33 11.87
N ALA A 176 6.87 6.10 11.26
CA ALA A 176 7.02 6.16 9.81
C ALA A 176 8.22 5.33 9.34
N TRP A 177 7.98 4.49 8.35
CA TRP A 177 9.00 3.84 7.55
C TRP A 177 8.91 4.37 6.13
N ILE A 178 10.04 4.72 5.52
CA ILE A 178 10.07 5.21 4.15
C ILE A 178 10.92 4.27 3.32
N LEU A 179 10.30 3.73 2.27
CA LEU A 179 11.00 3.01 1.20
C LEU A 179 11.42 4.02 0.14
N HIS A 180 12.73 4.23 -0.03
CA HIS A 180 13.29 5.04 -1.11
C HIS A 180 13.79 4.09 -2.19
N ASN A 181 12.94 3.77 -3.16
CA ASN A 181 13.21 2.71 -4.11
C ASN A 181 14.30 3.12 -5.12
N VAL A 182 15.37 2.33 -5.24
CA VAL A 182 16.32 2.36 -6.37
C VAL A 182 16.61 0.95 -6.91
N ALA A 183 16.24 -0.11 -6.17
CA ALA A 183 16.15 -1.51 -6.59
C ALA A 183 15.79 -2.32 -5.32
N MET A 184 14.49 -2.57 -5.10
CA MET A 184 13.94 -3.05 -3.83
C MET A 184 14.72 -4.19 -3.15
N ARG A 185 15.37 -3.86 -2.03
CA ARG A 185 15.90 -4.81 -1.03
C ARG A 185 15.41 -4.39 0.37
N ARG A 186 15.45 -5.31 1.34
CA ARG A 186 15.08 -5.06 2.76
C ARG A 186 15.89 -3.93 3.37
N SER A 187 17.09 -3.66 2.85
CA SER A 187 17.95 -2.54 3.22
C SER A 187 17.38 -1.15 2.89
N ASP A 188 16.35 -1.06 2.06
CA ASP A 188 15.86 0.21 1.50
C ASP A 188 14.70 0.81 2.32
N PHE A 189 14.17 0.05 3.29
CA PHE A 189 13.26 0.57 4.30
C PHE A 189 14.07 1.28 5.39
N ALA A 190 13.92 2.60 5.47
CA ALA A 190 14.48 3.40 6.54
C ALA A 190 13.39 3.83 7.51
N LEU A 191 13.60 3.55 8.79
CA LEU A 191 12.84 4.18 9.87
C LEU A 191 13.14 5.68 9.87
N ASP A 192 12.10 6.52 9.80
CA ASP A 192 12.21 7.98 9.90
C ASP A 192 11.65 8.43 11.26
N ASP A 193 12.50 8.40 12.28
CA ASP A 193 12.17 8.79 13.67
C ASP A 193 11.74 10.25 13.80
N LEU A 194 12.04 11.09 12.80
CA LEU A 194 11.73 12.51 12.81
C LEU A 194 10.46 12.84 12.02
N PHE A 195 9.90 11.87 11.28
CA PHE A 195 8.75 12.09 10.43
C PHE A 195 7.57 12.66 11.21
N PHE A 196 7.27 12.14 12.40
CA PHE A 196 6.19 12.63 13.25
C PHE A 196 6.64 13.59 14.36
N VAL A 197 7.80 14.23 14.22
CA VAL A 197 8.27 15.25 15.18
C VAL A 197 7.98 16.66 14.64
N LEU A 198 7.44 17.52 15.50
CA LEU A 198 7.40 18.97 15.25
C LEU A 198 8.82 19.51 15.33
N GLN A 199 9.49 19.58 14.18
CA GLN A 199 10.73 20.33 14.06
C GLN A 199 10.41 21.84 13.98
N PRO A 200 11.22 22.70 14.66
CA PRO A 200 11.14 24.16 14.57
C PRO A 200 11.18 24.69 13.13
#